data_AF-A0A7C3FVF1-F1
#
_entry.id   AF-A0A7C3FVF1-F1
#
_cell.length_a   1.000
_cell.length_b   1.000
_cell.length_c   1.000
_cell.angle_alpha   90.00
_cell.angle_beta   90.00
_cell.angle_gamma   90.00
#
_symmetry.space_group_name_H-M   'P 1'
#
loop_
_entity.id
_entity.type
_entity.pdbx_description
1 polymer ?
#
loop_
_entity_poly.entity_id
_entity_poly.type
_entity_poly.pdbx_seq_one_letter_code
_entity_poly.pdbx_strand_id
1 'polypeptide(L)'
;MPHKICPNCGTHVSHKSDACFMCGYRFDAPRPRFRFRIPWADIALVVVLAGLVFLWWRWDEQRWVLALTPSPTPTLTPTPTLTPTPTPSPTP
;
A
#
# COMPACT_ATOMS: atom_id res chain seq x y z
N MET A 1 -47.39 -14.69 25.23
CA MET A 1 -45.96 -15.02 25.28
C MET A 1 -45.69 -16.13 24.27
N PRO A 2 -44.95 -15.90 23.17
CA PRO A 2 -44.71 -16.94 22.16
C PRO A 2 -43.72 -18.00 22.68
N HIS A 3 -44.14 -19.26 22.68
CA HIS A 3 -43.30 -20.41 23.05
C HIS A 3 -42.97 -21.23 21.79
N LYS A 4 -41.78 -21.83 21.73
CA LYS A 4 -41.38 -22.73 20.65
C LYS A 4 -41.35 -24.17 21.16
N ILE A 5 -41.82 -25.10 20.35
CA ILE A 5 -41.80 -26.54 20.67
C ILE A 5 -40.56 -27.15 20.01
N CYS A 6 -39.83 -28.00 20.75
CA CYS A 6 -38.67 -28.69 20.18
C CYS A 6 -39.13 -29.73 19.15
N PRO A 7 -38.59 -29.74 17.90
CA PRO A 7 -38.98 -30.73 16.89
C PRO A 7 -38.47 -32.14 17.20
N ASN A 8 -37.48 -32.29 18.10
CA ASN A 8 -36.89 -33.58 18.42
C ASN A 8 -37.61 -34.30 19.57
N CYS A 9 -38.03 -33.57 20.61
CA CYS A 9 -38.62 -34.17 21.82
C CYS A 9 -40.00 -33.59 22.21
N GLY A 10 -40.51 -32.60 21.48
CA GLY A 10 -41.84 -32.03 21.72
C GLY A 10 -41.96 -31.14 22.97
N THR A 11 -40.86 -30.86 23.68
CA THR A 11 -40.91 -30.05 24.91
C THR A 11 -41.08 -28.57 24.61
N HIS A 12 -41.71 -27.85 25.54
CA HIS A 12 -41.82 -26.39 25.49
C HIS A 12 -40.47 -25.76 25.84
N VAL A 13 -39.93 -24.96 24.92
CA VAL A 13 -38.63 -24.32 25.08
C VAL A 13 -38.76 -22.81 24.97
N SER A 14 -37.95 -22.10 25.77
CA SER A 14 -37.89 -20.63 25.75
C SER A 14 -37.38 -20.12 24.40
N HIS A 15 -38.02 -19.07 23.87
CA HIS A 15 -37.72 -18.53 22.53
C HIS A 15 -36.22 -18.17 22.33
N LYS A 16 -35.51 -17.80 23.40
CA LYS A 16 -34.09 -17.42 23.38
C LYS A 16 -33.09 -18.53 23.70
N SER A 17 -33.50 -19.80 23.85
CA SER A 17 -32.51 -20.85 24.08
C SER A 17 -31.87 -21.31 22.78
N ASP A 18 -30.54 -21.40 22.83
CA ASP A 18 -29.62 -21.88 21.80
C ASP A 18 -29.72 -23.40 21.60
N ALA A 19 -30.13 -24.12 22.66
CA ALA A 19 -30.38 -25.56 22.64
C ALA A 19 -31.61 -25.95 23.47
N CYS A 20 -32.12 -27.16 23.24
CA CYS A 20 -33.12 -27.80 24.08
C CYS A 20 -32.43 -28.42 25.30
N PHE A 21 -32.82 -28.00 26.51
CA PHE A 21 -32.26 -28.50 27.77
C PHE A 21 -32.62 -29.95 28.09
N MET A 22 -33.62 -30.52 27.41
CA MET A 22 -34.07 -31.91 27.64
C MET A 22 -33.35 -32.91 26.73
N CYS A 23 -33.30 -32.65 25.43
CA CYS A 23 -32.75 -33.61 24.45
C CYS A 23 -31.43 -33.15 23.82
N GLY A 24 -30.94 -31.95 24.14
CA GLY A 24 -29.69 -31.41 23.59
C GLY A 24 -29.78 -30.89 22.15
N TYR A 25 -30.98 -30.87 21.53
CA TYR A 25 -31.15 -30.37 20.16
C TYR A 25 -30.75 -28.90 20.06
N ARG A 26 -29.77 -28.57 19.21
CA ARG A 26 -29.28 -27.19 19.02
C ARG A 26 -30.11 -26.48 17.96
N PHE A 27 -30.61 -25.30 18.31
CA PHE A 27 -31.37 -24.44 17.39
C PHE A 27 -30.45 -23.49 16.61
N ASP A 28 -29.18 -23.39 17.03
CA ASP A 28 -28.18 -22.61 16.31
C ASP A 28 -27.63 -23.38 15.12
N ALA A 29 -28.09 -22.98 13.94
CA ALA A 29 -27.17 -22.86 12.83
C ALA A 29 -26.36 -21.57 13.11
N PRO A 30 -25.05 -21.65 13.46
CA PRO A 30 -24.24 -20.46 13.47
C PRO A 30 -24.29 -19.89 12.06
N ARG A 31 -25.02 -18.78 11.88
CA ARG A 31 -24.85 -17.98 10.68
C ARG A 31 -23.51 -17.29 10.88
N PRO A 32 -22.44 -17.67 10.17
CA PRO A 32 -21.30 -16.78 10.09
C PRO A 32 -21.82 -15.51 9.42
N ARG A 33 -22.13 -14.48 10.23
CA ARG A 33 -22.25 -13.11 9.77
C ARG A 33 -20.85 -12.59 9.42
N PHE A 34 -20.10 -13.33 8.61
CA PHE A 34 -19.09 -12.72 7.79
C PHE A 34 -19.88 -12.03 6.70
N ARG A 35 -20.19 -10.76 6.94
CA ARG A 35 -20.86 -9.86 6.01
C ARG A 35 -19.93 -9.73 4.80
N PHE A 36 -20.06 -10.66 3.87
CA PHE A 36 -19.37 -10.78 2.60
C PHE A 36 -19.83 -9.67 1.63
N ARG A 37 -19.68 -8.41 2.03
CA ARG A 37 -19.12 -7.42 1.11
C ARG A 37 -17.63 -7.56 1.43
N ILE A 38 -16.75 -7.85 0.50
CA ILE A 38 -16.32 -6.82 -0.42
C ILE A 38 -15.39 -7.51 -1.44
N PRO A 39 -15.90 -8.02 -2.58
CA PRO A 39 -15.02 -8.40 -3.70
C PRO A 39 -14.29 -7.17 -4.28
N TRP A 40 -14.90 -5.98 -4.18
CA TRP A 40 -14.35 -4.75 -4.75
C TRP A 40 -13.15 -4.15 -3.98
N ALA A 41 -13.02 -4.37 -2.67
CA ALA A 41 -11.86 -3.92 -1.89
C ALA A 41 -10.73 -4.94 -1.90
N ASP A 42 -11.00 -6.23 -2.10
CA ASP A 42 -9.94 -7.15 -2.50
C ASP A 42 -9.34 -6.72 -3.85
N ILE A 43 -10.19 -6.42 -4.85
CA ILE A 43 -9.73 -5.88 -6.13
C ILE A 43 -9.00 -4.54 -5.94
N ALA A 44 -9.54 -3.61 -5.15
CA ALA A 44 -8.88 -2.33 -4.89
C ALA A 44 -7.53 -2.51 -4.19
N LEU A 45 -7.43 -3.42 -3.22
CA LEU A 45 -6.20 -3.73 -2.52
C LEU A 45 -5.14 -4.29 -3.47
N VAL A 46 -5.53 -5.23 -4.33
CA VAL A 46 -4.63 -5.81 -5.34
C VAL A 46 -4.16 -4.73 -6.33
N VAL A 47 -5.06 -3.86 -6.78
CA VAL A 47 -4.71 -2.72 -7.67
C VAL A 47 -3.75 -1.75 -6.98
N VAL A 48 -3.97 -1.44 -5.70
CA VAL A 48 -3.07 -0.56 -4.92
C VAL A 48 -1.68 -1.19 -4.75
N LEU A 49 -1.61 -2.47 -4.39
CA LEU A 49 -0.35 -3.21 -4.26
C LEU A 49 0.39 -3.28 -5.60
N ALA A 50 -0.30 -3.65 -6.68
CA ALA A 50 0.28 -3.70 -8.01
C ALA A 50 0.77 -2.31 -8.48
N GLY A 51 0.01 -1.26 -8.18
CA GLY A 51 0.39 0.13 -8.45
C GLY A 51 1.64 0.55 -7.70
N LEU A 52 1.76 0.23 -6.41
CA LEU A 52 2.95 0.51 -5.60
C LEU A 52 4.19 -0.23 -6.13
N VAL A 53 4.05 -1.51 -6.46
CA VAL A 53 5.14 -2.32 -7.05
C VAL A 53 5.58 -1.75 -8.39
N PHE A 54 4.63 -1.37 -9.25
CA PHE A 54 4.91 -0.77 -10.55
C PHE A 54 5.61 0.59 -10.42
N LEU A 55 5.14 1.45 -9.50
CA LEU A 55 5.78 2.74 -9.22
C LEU A 55 7.20 2.55 -8.72
N TRP A 56 7.42 1.57 -7.83
CA TRP A 56 8.73 1.28 -7.29
C TRP A 56 9.70 0.81 -8.37
N TRP A 57 9.27 -0.10 -9.24
CA TRP A 57 10.07 -0.55 -10.39
C TRP A 57 10.41 0.62 -11.33
N ARG A 58 9.43 1.44 -11.72
CA ARG A 58 9.69 2.62 -12.56
C ARG A 58 10.73 3.57 -11.95
N TRP A 59 10.77 3.68 -10.63
CA TRP A 59 11.72 4.57 -9.96
C TRP A 59 13.13 3.98 -9.92
N ASP A 60 13.24 2.67 -9.80
CA ASP A 60 14.52 1.95 -9.82
C ASP A 60 15.19 2.08 -11.19
N GLU A 61 14.43 1.97 -12.28
CA GLU A 61 14.92 2.21 -13.65
C GLU A 61 15.51 3.60 -13.84
N GLN A 62 14.91 4.64 -13.25
CA GLN A 62 15.44 6.01 -13.33
C GLN A 62 16.76 6.18 -12.57
N ARG A 63 16.96 5.46 -11.46
CA ARG A 63 18.22 5.52 -10.70
C ARG A 63 19.39 4.92 -11.47
N TRP A 64 19.15 3.87 -12.26
CA TRP A 64 20.20 3.26 -13.07
C TRP A 64 20.68 4.16 -14.20
N VAL A 65 19.79 4.95 -14.82
CA VAL A 65 20.15 5.86 -15.91
C VAL A 65 21.01 7.03 -15.43
N LEU A 66 20.73 7.59 -14.25
CA LEU A 66 21.50 8.70 -13.67
C LEU A 66 22.95 8.30 -13.33
N ALA A 67 23.19 7.04 -13.00
CA ALA A 67 24.54 6.53 -12.72
C ALA A 67 25.40 6.37 -13.99
N LEU A 68 24.78 6.26 -15.17
CA LEU A 68 25.48 6.12 -16.46
C LEU A 68 25.73 7.45 -17.16
N THR A 69 25.01 8.52 -16.78
CA THR A 69 25.31 9.86 -17.28
C THR A 69 26.64 10.33 -16.69
N PRO A 70 27.65 10.64 -17.53
CA PRO A 70 28.88 11.24 -17.03
C PRO A 70 28.53 12.57 -16.36
N SER A 71 28.92 12.72 -15.09
CA SER A 71 28.85 14.00 -14.39
C SER A 71 29.50 15.07 -15.26
N PRO A 72 28.87 16.24 -15.48
CA PRO A 72 29.52 17.32 -16.21
C PRO A 72 30.78 17.71 -15.44
N THR A 73 31.95 17.34 -15.96
CA THR A 73 33.24 17.76 -15.42
C THR A 73 33.24 19.29 -15.46
N PRO A 74 33.47 19.99 -14.34
CA PRO A 74 33.62 21.43 -14.38
C PRO A 74 34.81 21.77 -15.27
N THR A 75 34.54 22.29 -16.47
CA THR A 75 35.56 22.84 -17.35
C THR A 75 36.18 24.02 -16.63
N LEU A 76 37.45 23.88 -16.23
CA LEU A 76 38.21 24.98 -15.63
C LEU A 76 38.24 26.13 -16.64
N THR A 77 37.55 27.22 -16.33
CA THR A 77 37.60 28.47 -17.07
C THR A 77 39.06 28.91 -17.22
N PRO A 78 39.56 29.17 -18.44
CA PRO A 78 40.94 29.61 -18.62
C PRO A 78 41.17 30.92 -17.86
N THR A 79 42.16 30.92 -16.98
CA THR A 79 42.62 32.11 -16.26
C THR A 79 43.03 33.19 -17.26
N PRO A 80 42.50 34.43 -17.15
CA PRO A 80 42.96 35.52 -18.02
C PRO A 80 44.44 35.78 -17.76
N THR A 81 45.26 35.52 -18.77
CA THR A 81 46.69 35.89 -18.76
C THR A 81 46.76 37.42 -18.90
N LEU A 82 47.16 38.10 -17.83
CA LEU A 82 47.38 39.54 -17.85
C LEU A 82 48.64 39.82 -18.70
N THR A 83 48.44 40.38 -19.89
CA THR A 83 49.52 40.89 -20.75
C THR A 83 50.27 42.01 -20.00
N PRO A 84 51.60 41.92 -19.82
CA PRO A 84 52.36 43.01 -19.21
C PRO A 84 52.39 44.22 -20.16
N THR A 85 51.81 45.34 -19.72
CA THR A 85 51.87 46.64 -20.39
C THR A 85 53.33 47.10 -20.50
N PRO A 86 53.84 47.47 -21.70
CA PRO A 86 55.17 48.02 -21.82
C PRO A 86 55.25 49.40 -21.15
N THR A 87 56.18 49.52 -20.20
CA THR A 87 56.53 50.77 -19.52
C THR A 87 57.08 51.78 -20.54
N PRO A 88 56.55 53.02 -20.62
CA PRO A 88 57.13 54.04 -21.49
C PRO A 88 58.50 54.48 -20.96
N SER A 89 59.48 54.47 -21.86
CA SER A 89 60.85 54.93 -21.61
C SER A 89 60.88 56.45 -21.37
N PRO A 90 61.60 56.94 -20.34
CA PRO A 90 61.84 58.37 -20.18
C PRO A 90 62.84 58.86 -21.25
N THR A 91 62.49 59.93 -21.95
CA THR A 91 63.38 60.63 -22.89
C THR A 91 64.11 61.77 -22.15
N PRO A 92 65.44 61.92 -22.32
CA PRO A 92 66.24 63.00 -21.73
C PRO A 92 65.95 64.39 -22.30
#